data_AF-A0A1H6RSH3-F1
#
_entry.id   AF-A0A1H6RSH3-F1
#
_cell.length_a   1.000
_cell.length_b   1.000
_cell.length_c   1.000
_cell.angle_alpha   90.00
_cell.angle_beta   90.00
_cell.angle_gamma   90.00
#
_symmetry.space_group_name_H-M   'P 1'
#
loop_
_entity.id
_entity.type
_entity.pdbx_description
1 polymer ?
#
loop_
_entity_poly.entity_id
_entity_poly.type
_entity_poly.pdbx_seq_one_letter_code
_entity_poly.pdbx_strand_id
1 'polypeptide(L)'
;MVITYYLNGEEEENLYCRIEDETGSLSFSLGYTVDEDEWDEENEDLSPDDSYFYSLVSFKTYLEERYDTLRIEGKTDVLDLIKGEVERIVEESGIQGIARSMFDNENGHDGIPAYDKFITAFEKFSGLDAEEYEALVIDNTLEFGTAEGDDFQMDTVAGLKSRLRSFVEKRSYVELGTMTSKFIWSKIYNEAGGIEKHILLPEMLQEWEIFWDNEYEELKNTGSDTANFEKAKEKSWRQFQVFMACYSDSVDIIQLAFEIDDMELYPMIVTTMLRIFDAEVCYEEYCEAEFSGDDWETVESDGVQFFLKEGDY
;
A
#
# COMPACT_ATOMS: atom_id res chain seq x y z
N MET A 1 3.41 -2.05 26.62
CA MET A 1 4.25 -3.08 25.99
C MET A 1 5.24 -2.36 25.13
N VAL A 2 6.46 -2.88 25.02
CA VAL A 2 7.50 -2.37 24.12
C VAL A 2 7.95 -3.53 23.25
N ILE A 3 7.98 -3.32 21.93
CA ILE A 3 8.52 -4.27 20.95
C ILE A 3 9.73 -3.63 20.30
N THR A 4 10.83 -4.37 20.28
CA THR A 4 12.13 -3.91 19.78
C THR A 4 12.78 -5.01 18.96
N TYR A 5 13.28 -4.67 17.77
CA TYR A 5 14.18 -5.54 17.01
C TYR A 5 15.64 -5.26 17.42
N TYR A 6 16.48 -6.27 17.39
CA TYR A 6 17.90 -6.10 17.74
C TYR A 6 18.76 -7.20 17.13
N LEU A 7 20.05 -6.89 16.95
CA LEU A 7 21.05 -7.85 16.51
C LEU A 7 21.71 -8.57 17.69
N ASN A 8 21.74 -9.90 17.64
CA ASN A 8 22.48 -10.76 18.55
C ASN A 8 23.79 -11.21 17.90
N GLY A 9 24.87 -10.47 18.14
CA GLY A 9 26.18 -10.74 17.52
C GLY A 9 26.89 -12.04 17.93
N GLU A 10 26.27 -12.89 18.76
CA GLU A 10 26.79 -14.23 19.09
C GLU A 10 26.29 -15.32 18.14
N GLU A 11 25.25 -15.04 17.33
CA GLU A 11 24.56 -16.00 16.47
C GLU A 11 24.68 -15.61 14.99
N GLU A 12 24.60 -16.60 14.09
CA GLU A 12 24.66 -16.38 12.63
C GLU A 12 23.36 -15.75 12.11
N GLU A 13 22.22 -16.29 12.52
CA GLU A 13 20.90 -15.66 12.37
C GLU A 13 20.74 -14.62 13.49
N ASN A 14 21.28 -13.44 13.26
CA ASN A 14 21.48 -12.44 14.29
C ASN A 14 20.23 -11.56 14.55
N LEU A 15 19.17 -11.60 13.75
CA LEU A 15 17.98 -10.77 13.99
C LEU A 15 17.02 -11.39 15.00
N TYR A 16 16.71 -10.63 16.05
CA TYR A 16 15.81 -11.02 17.12
C TYR A 16 14.72 -9.97 17.35
N CYS A 17 13.58 -10.42 17.87
CA CYS A 17 12.54 -9.55 18.40
C CYS A 17 12.43 -9.75 19.91
N ARG A 18 12.38 -8.63 20.65
CA ARG A 18 12.10 -8.59 22.08
C ARG A 18 10.76 -7.93 22.34
N ILE A 19 9.94 -8.59 23.16
CA ILE A 19 8.68 -8.04 23.68
C ILE A 19 8.83 -7.88 25.19
N GLU A 20 8.57 -6.69 25.71
CA GLU A 20 8.64 -6.37 27.14
C GLU A 20 7.33 -5.74 27.65
N ASP A 21 6.86 -6.22 28.79
CA ASP A 21 5.74 -5.64 29.54
C ASP A 21 6.04 -5.58 31.04
N GLU A 22 5.02 -5.26 31.86
CA GLU A 22 5.17 -5.16 33.32
C GLU A 22 5.46 -6.51 34.01
N THR A 23 5.22 -7.62 33.33
CA THR A 23 5.32 -8.99 33.85
C THR A 23 6.64 -9.66 33.49
N GLY A 24 7.30 -9.23 32.40
CA GLY A 24 8.61 -9.72 32.02
C GLY A 24 9.01 -9.31 30.60
N SER A 25 10.07 -9.95 30.11
CA SER A 25 10.51 -9.84 28.71
C SER A 25 10.67 -11.20 28.08
N LEU A 26 10.46 -11.25 26.78
CA LEU A 26 10.60 -12.44 25.96
C LEU A 26 11.39 -12.07 24.70
N SER A 27 12.27 -12.96 24.26
CA SER A 27 13.06 -12.80 23.04
C SER A 27 12.97 -14.08 22.20
N PHE A 28 12.92 -13.93 20.89
CA PHE A 28 12.97 -15.03 19.92
C PHE A 28 13.75 -14.60 18.68
N SER A 29 14.43 -15.57 18.08
CA SER A 29 15.10 -15.39 16.79
C SER A 29 14.06 -15.26 15.68
N LEU A 30 14.33 -14.41 14.69
CA LEU A 30 13.55 -14.30 13.48
C LEU A 30 14.12 -15.16 12.33
N GLY A 31 15.22 -15.88 12.54
CA GLY A 31 15.82 -16.74 11.53
C GLY A 31 16.32 -15.97 10.31
N TYR A 32 16.89 -14.79 10.53
CA TYR A 32 17.40 -13.90 9.48
C TYR A 32 18.75 -13.32 9.90
N THR A 33 19.65 -13.17 8.93
CA THR A 33 20.97 -12.57 9.11
C THR A 33 20.97 -11.20 8.48
N VAL A 34 21.30 -10.19 9.26
CA VAL A 34 21.41 -8.80 8.85
C VAL A 34 22.88 -8.41 8.84
N ASP A 35 23.35 -7.79 7.75
CA ASP A 35 24.67 -7.17 7.73
C ASP A 35 24.67 -5.95 8.68
N GLU A 36 25.71 -5.80 9.49
CA GLU A 36 25.81 -4.68 10.45
C GLU A 36 25.76 -3.32 9.72
N ASP A 37 26.22 -3.25 8.47
CA ASP A 37 26.18 -2.04 7.64
C ASP A 37 24.76 -1.70 7.13
N GLU A 38 23.82 -2.65 7.16
CA GLU A 38 22.41 -2.50 6.73
C GLU A 38 21.44 -2.31 7.91
N TRP A 39 21.97 -2.32 9.15
CA TRP A 39 21.21 -2.10 10.36
C TRP A 39 21.11 -0.61 10.72
N ASP A 40 19.90 -0.13 10.95
CA ASP A 40 19.67 1.22 11.46
C ASP A 40 19.84 1.23 12.98
N GLU A 41 21.05 1.55 13.46
CA GLU A 41 21.34 1.67 14.89
C GLU A 41 20.50 2.74 15.61
N GLU A 42 20.06 3.80 14.92
CA GLU A 42 19.29 4.88 15.55
C GLU A 42 17.85 4.44 15.83
N ASN A 43 17.26 3.70 14.90
CA ASN A 43 15.88 3.23 14.99
C ASN A 43 15.74 1.80 15.55
N GLU A 44 16.84 1.08 15.72
CA GLU A 44 16.87 -0.34 16.09
C GLU A 44 15.99 -1.18 15.14
N ASP A 45 16.16 -0.95 13.83
CA ASP A 45 15.36 -1.57 12.77
C ASP A 45 16.21 -1.91 11.53
N LEU A 46 15.64 -2.66 10.59
CA LEU A 46 16.25 -2.87 9.28
C LEU A 46 16.30 -1.55 8.50
N SER A 47 17.26 -1.45 7.57
CA SER A 47 17.22 -0.41 6.54
C SER A 47 15.87 -0.45 5.81
N PRO A 48 15.25 0.69 5.46
CA PRO A 48 14.07 0.73 4.59
C PRO A 48 14.25 0.06 3.23
N ASP A 49 15.50 -0.18 2.82
CA ASP A 49 15.86 -0.86 1.58
C ASP A 49 15.90 -2.40 1.72
N ASP A 50 15.80 -2.95 2.94
CA ASP A 50 15.75 -4.41 3.16
C ASP A 50 14.38 -5.00 2.77
N SER A 51 14.40 -6.16 2.11
CA SER A 51 13.20 -6.81 1.57
C SER A 51 12.16 -7.21 2.63
N TYR A 52 12.54 -7.29 3.91
CA TYR A 52 11.65 -7.61 5.02
C TYR A 52 11.28 -6.41 5.91
N PHE A 53 11.77 -5.20 5.62
CA PHE A 53 11.49 -4.00 6.42
C PHE A 53 9.99 -3.81 6.69
N TYR A 54 9.18 -3.76 5.62
CA TYR A 54 7.73 -3.57 5.75
C TYR A 54 7.04 -4.76 6.46
N SER A 55 7.52 -5.99 6.22
CA SER A 55 7.00 -7.17 6.90
C SER A 55 7.20 -7.10 8.42
N LEU A 56 8.34 -6.56 8.88
CA LEU A 56 8.61 -6.34 10.31
C LEU A 56 7.79 -5.20 10.91
N VAL A 57 7.53 -4.12 10.16
CA VAL A 57 6.63 -3.05 10.59
C VAL A 57 5.20 -3.59 10.79
N SER A 58 4.68 -4.34 9.81
CA SER A 58 3.40 -5.03 9.91
C SER A 58 3.35 -6.02 11.07
N PHE A 59 4.42 -6.80 11.26
CA PHE A 59 4.49 -7.76 12.35
C PHE A 59 4.47 -7.11 13.72
N LYS A 60 5.16 -5.97 13.90
CA LYS A 60 5.11 -5.19 15.13
C LYS A 60 3.68 -4.74 15.45
N THR A 61 2.97 -4.21 14.44
CA THR A 61 1.56 -3.80 14.57
C THR A 61 0.67 -4.99 14.94
N TYR A 62 0.83 -6.12 14.26
CA TYR A 62 0.12 -7.37 14.57
C TYR A 62 0.31 -7.79 16.05
N LEU A 63 1.55 -7.75 16.54
CA LEU A 63 1.86 -8.13 17.92
C LEU A 63 1.22 -7.16 18.94
N GLU A 64 1.20 -5.86 18.66
CA GLU A 64 0.53 -4.84 19.47
C GLU A 64 -0.98 -5.09 19.58
N GLU A 65 -1.64 -5.24 18.45
CA GLU A 65 -3.08 -5.51 18.40
C GLU A 65 -3.43 -6.84 19.07
N ARG A 66 -2.60 -7.86 18.87
CA ARG A 66 -2.79 -9.18 19.45
C ARG A 66 -2.65 -9.15 20.97
N TYR A 67 -1.64 -8.45 21.47
CA TYR A 67 -1.43 -8.23 22.91
C TYR A 67 -2.64 -7.55 23.55
N ASP A 68 -3.10 -6.45 22.94
CA ASP A 68 -4.24 -5.70 23.47
C ASP A 68 -5.53 -6.53 23.44
N THR A 69 -5.74 -7.30 22.37
CA THR A 69 -6.88 -8.24 22.27
C THR A 69 -6.86 -9.25 23.41
N LEU A 70 -5.72 -9.92 23.64
CA LEU A 70 -5.59 -10.93 24.71
C LEU A 70 -5.78 -10.32 26.10
N ARG A 71 -5.35 -9.08 26.32
CA ARG A 71 -5.60 -8.35 27.58
C ARG A 71 -7.07 -8.02 27.77
N ILE A 72 -7.75 -7.56 26.72
CA ILE A 72 -9.20 -7.26 26.75
C ILE A 72 -9.99 -8.54 27.05
N GLU A 73 -9.57 -9.68 26.50
CA GLU A 73 -10.13 -11.00 26.81
C GLU A 73 -9.83 -11.50 28.24
N GLY A 74 -8.99 -10.79 28.99
CA GLY A 74 -8.65 -11.13 30.37
C GLY A 74 -7.67 -12.30 30.52
N LYS A 75 -6.84 -12.56 29.50
CA LYS A 75 -5.75 -13.55 29.59
C LYS A 75 -4.66 -13.05 30.54
N THR A 76 -4.11 -13.95 31.34
CA THR A 76 -3.05 -13.62 32.32
C THR A 76 -1.64 -13.90 31.79
N ASP A 77 -1.50 -14.88 30.90
CA ASP A 77 -0.21 -15.34 30.37
C ASP A 77 -0.02 -14.82 28.92
N VAL A 78 -0.23 -13.51 28.73
CA VAL A 78 -0.30 -12.89 27.40
C VAL A 78 1.02 -13.07 26.63
N LEU A 79 2.16 -12.83 27.28
CA LEU A 79 3.47 -12.98 26.64
C LEU A 79 3.74 -14.42 26.19
N ASP A 80 3.38 -15.42 27.00
CA ASP A 80 3.55 -16.83 26.63
C ASP A 80 2.65 -17.25 25.46
N LEU A 81 1.43 -16.69 25.39
CA LEU A 81 0.51 -16.92 24.28
C LEU A 81 1.05 -16.30 22.98
N ILE A 82 1.53 -15.07 23.03
CA ILE A 82 2.16 -14.40 21.89
C ILE A 82 3.40 -15.20 21.46
N LYS A 83 4.24 -15.60 22.41
CA LYS A 83 5.42 -16.43 22.11
C LYS A 83 5.05 -17.68 21.33
N GLY A 84 4.04 -18.44 21.78
CA GLY A 84 3.59 -19.64 21.06
C GLY A 84 2.90 -19.36 19.73
N GLU A 85 2.40 -18.15 19.49
CA GLU A 85 1.94 -17.70 18.17
C GLU A 85 3.12 -17.39 17.27
N VAL A 86 4.10 -16.63 17.75
CA VAL A 86 5.28 -16.26 16.97
C VAL A 86 6.14 -17.48 16.64
N GLU A 87 6.39 -18.36 17.60
CA GLU A 87 7.14 -19.59 17.37
C GLU A 87 6.53 -20.40 16.21
N ARG A 88 5.20 -20.47 16.10
CA ARG A 88 4.51 -21.14 14.99
C ARG A 88 4.65 -20.41 13.65
N ILE A 89 4.78 -19.09 13.66
CA ILE A 89 4.97 -18.29 12.44
C ILE A 89 6.38 -18.49 11.90
N VAL A 90 7.39 -18.52 12.78
CA VAL A 90 8.81 -18.59 12.38
C VAL A 90 9.37 -20.01 12.30
N GLU A 91 8.67 -21.04 12.81
CA GLU A 91 9.19 -22.41 13.02
C GLU A 91 9.88 -23.02 11.79
N GLU A 92 9.30 -22.82 10.60
CA GLU A 92 9.76 -23.48 9.36
C GLU A 92 10.46 -22.54 8.37
N SER A 93 10.26 -21.23 8.48
CA SER A 93 10.68 -20.28 7.44
C SER A 93 11.19 -18.95 7.98
N GLY A 94 11.43 -18.83 9.29
CA GLY A 94 11.98 -17.61 9.90
C GLY A 94 11.18 -16.36 9.51
N ILE A 95 11.89 -15.34 9.01
CA ILE A 95 11.33 -14.05 8.61
C ILE A 95 10.40 -14.16 7.39
N GLN A 96 10.62 -15.14 6.50
CA GLN A 96 9.70 -15.41 5.40
C GLN A 96 8.35 -15.90 5.90
N GLY A 97 8.33 -16.65 7.02
CA GLY A 97 7.11 -17.05 7.69
C GLY A 97 6.31 -15.84 8.18
N ILE A 98 7.00 -14.79 8.62
CA ILE A 98 6.40 -13.50 9.01
C ILE A 98 5.84 -12.80 7.77
N ALA A 99 6.63 -12.63 6.70
CA ALA A 99 6.18 -11.99 5.46
C ALA A 99 4.91 -12.66 4.91
N ARG A 100 4.91 -13.99 4.80
CA ARG A 100 3.74 -14.80 4.42
C ARG A 100 2.54 -14.50 5.32
N SER A 101 2.74 -14.61 6.64
CA SER A 101 1.64 -14.49 7.61
C SER A 101 1.04 -13.09 7.65
N MET A 102 1.88 -12.04 7.54
CA MET A 102 1.43 -10.66 7.53
C MET A 102 0.67 -10.34 6.25
N PHE A 103 1.23 -10.73 5.09
CA PHE A 103 0.56 -10.57 3.81
C PHE A 103 -0.82 -11.24 3.81
N ASP A 104 -0.92 -12.50 4.24
CA ASP A 104 -2.19 -13.23 4.26
C ASP A 104 -3.20 -12.65 5.24
N ASN A 105 -2.74 -12.16 6.40
CA ASN A 105 -3.61 -11.55 7.41
C ASN A 105 -4.16 -10.20 6.94
N GLU A 106 -3.32 -9.38 6.33
CA GLU A 106 -3.70 -8.05 5.83
C GLU A 106 -4.60 -8.15 4.59
N ASN A 107 -4.32 -9.09 3.68
CA ASN A 107 -4.96 -9.11 2.36
C ASN A 107 -6.07 -10.15 2.21
N GLY A 108 -6.16 -11.13 3.10
CA GLY A 108 -7.09 -12.27 2.94
C GLY A 108 -8.57 -11.89 2.91
N HIS A 109 -8.95 -10.76 3.50
CA HIS A 109 -10.34 -10.29 3.53
C HIS A 109 -10.80 -9.65 2.20
N ASP A 110 -9.86 -9.20 1.37
CA ASP A 110 -10.13 -8.56 0.08
C ASP A 110 -10.18 -9.56 -1.09
N GLY A 111 -10.07 -10.85 -0.79
CA GLY A 111 -10.07 -11.90 -1.81
C GLY A 111 -8.77 -11.97 -2.61
N ILE A 112 -7.71 -11.32 -2.13
CA ILE A 112 -6.36 -11.43 -2.67
C ILE A 112 -5.85 -12.86 -2.39
N PRO A 113 -5.22 -13.53 -3.37
CA PRO A 113 -4.66 -14.85 -3.17
C PRO A 113 -3.62 -14.88 -2.05
N ALA A 114 -3.48 -16.01 -1.35
CA ALA A 114 -2.43 -16.16 -0.35
C ALA A 114 -1.03 -16.01 -0.95
N TYR A 115 -0.06 -15.58 -0.15
CA TYR A 115 1.34 -15.33 -0.51
C TYR A 115 1.95 -16.49 -1.33
N ASP A 116 1.76 -17.73 -0.88
CA ASP A 116 2.33 -18.92 -1.55
C ASP A 116 1.81 -19.11 -2.99
N LYS A 117 0.63 -18.56 -3.32
CA LYS A 117 0.12 -18.60 -4.69
C LYS A 117 0.84 -17.62 -5.61
N PHE A 118 1.26 -16.46 -5.10
CA PHE A 118 2.12 -15.55 -5.84
C PHE A 118 3.48 -16.19 -6.10
N ILE A 119 4.10 -16.79 -5.07
CA ILE A 119 5.35 -17.56 -5.20
C ILE A 119 5.23 -18.62 -6.29
N THR A 120 4.22 -19.49 -6.19
CA THR A 120 3.99 -20.56 -7.17
C THR A 120 3.76 -20.01 -8.59
N ALA A 121 3.07 -18.87 -8.73
CA ALA A 121 2.86 -18.23 -10.02
C ALA A 121 4.15 -17.66 -10.59
N PHE A 122 4.98 -17.03 -9.76
CA PHE A 122 6.26 -16.47 -10.16
C PHE A 122 7.24 -17.55 -10.60
N GLU A 123 7.46 -18.58 -9.79
CA GLU A 123 8.33 -19.72 -10.14
C GLU A 123 7.88 -20.42 -11.44
N LYS A 124 6.56 -20.52 -11.65
CA LYS A 124 6.01 -21.05 -12.91
C LYS A 124 6.33 -20.16 -14.12
N PHE A 125 6.33 -18.85 -13.93
CA PHE A 125 6.63 -17.87 -14.97
C PHE A 125 8.13 -17.82 -15.28
N SER A 126 8.96 -17.62 -14.25
CA SER A 126 10.41 -17.40 -14.37
C SER A 126 11.18 -18.70 -14.58
N GLY A 127 10.65 -19.82 -14.06
CA GLY A 127 11.36 -21.09 -14.01
C GLY A 127 12.47 -21.14 -12.94
N LEU A 128 12.52 -20.14 -12.06
CA LEU A 128 13.43 -20.05 -10.93
C LEU A 128 12.89 -20.82 -9.72
N ASP A 129 13.78 -21.31 -8.88
CA ASP A 129 13.47 -21.84 -7.55
C ASP A 129 13.63 -20.75 -6.47
N ALA A 130 12.96 -20.89 -5.32
CA ALA A 130 12.97 -19.94 -4.19
C ALA A 130 14.35 -19.48 -3.65
N GLU A 131 15.44 -20.17 -3.99
CA GLU A 131 16.81 -19.76 -3.61
C GLU A 131 17.44 -18.77 -4.64
N GLU A 132 16.78 -18.54 -5.78
CA GLU A 132 17.32 -17.77 -6.92
C GLU A 132 16.71 -16.36 -7.02
N TYR A 133 15.78 -16.00 -6.13
CA TYR A 133 15.15 -14.69 -6.07
C TYR A 133 14.79 -14.31 -4.63
N GLU A 134 14.60 -13.02 -4.41
CA GLU A 134 14.03 -12.45 -3.20
C GLU A 134 12.62 -11.93 -3.47
N ALA A 135 11.70 -12.10 -2.52
CA ALA A 135 10.33 -11.66 -2.65
C ALA A 135 10.01 -10.58 -1.60
N LEU A 136 9.87 -9.35 -2.06
CA LEU A 136 9.47 -8.19 -1.26
C LEU A 136 7.95 -8.04 -1.31
N VAL A 137 7.34 -7.87 -0.14
CA VAL A 137 5.92 -7.52 -0.03
C VAL A 137 5.76 -6.00 -0.03
N ILE A 138 5.02 -5.48 -1.00
CA ILE A 138 4.60 -4.07 -1.02
C ILE A 138 3.08 -4.01 -1.07
N ASP A 139 2.48 -3.60 0.05
CA ASP A 139 1.04 -3.59 0.29
C ASP A 139 0.38 -4.94 -0.03
N ASN A 140 -0.15 -5.04 -1.24
CA ASN A 140 -0.89 -6.20 -1.74
C ASN A 140 -0.33 -6.74 -3.07
N THR A 141 0.90 -6.34 -3.39
CA THR A 141 1.71 -6.87 -4.49
C THR A 141 2.93 -7.59 -3.94
N LEU A 142 3.50 -8.46 -4.76
CA LEU A 142 4.84 -9.00 -4.52
C LEU A 142 5.77 -8.49 -5.61
N GLU A 143 6.94 -8.07 -5.19
CA GLU A 143 8.05 -7.74 -6.07
C GLU A 143 9.14 -8.79 -5.91
N PHE A 144 9.76 -9.14 -7.02
CA PHE A 144 10.73 -10.22 -7.11
C PHE A 144 12.03 -9.69 -7.68
N GLY A 145 13.08 -9.67 -6.87
CA GLY A 145 14.43 -9.35 -7.31
C GLY A 145 15.24 -10.62 -7.56
N THR A 146 15.91 -10.72 -8.70
CA THR A 146 16.74 -11.88 -9.05
C THR A 146 18.23 -11.59 -8.87
N ALA A 147 19.04 -12.64 -8.71
CA ALA A 147 20.49 -12.49 -8.61
C ALA A 147 21.15 -11.88 -9.88
N GLU A 148 20.47 -11.93 -11.02
CA GLU A 148 20.95 -11.31 -12.28
C GLU A 148 20.65 -9.81 -12.35
N GLY A 149 19.92 -9.26 -11.37
CA GLY A 149 19.50 -7.86 -11.32
C GLY A 149 18.24 -7.56 -12.12
N ASP A 150 17.47 -8.58 -12.51
CA ASP A 150 16.13 -8.41 -13.05
C ASP A 150 15.13 -8.31 -11.91
N ASP A 151 14.23 -7.33 -11.99
CA ASP A 151 13.15 -7.10 -11.04
C ASP A 151 11.80 -7.32 -11.71
N PHE A 152 10.84 -7.89 -10.98
CA PHE A 152 9.49 -8.13 -11.45
C PHE A 152 8.47 -7.68 -10.43
N GLN A 153 7.37 -7.08 -10.89
CA GLN A 153 6.21 -6.80 -10.05
C GLN A 153 5.08 -7.75 -10.42
N MET A 154 4.47 -8.40 -9.42
CA MET A 154 3.29 -9.25 -9.60
C MET A 154 2.09 -8.73 -8.80
N ASP A 155 0.93 -8.70 -9.45
CA ASP A 155 -0.31 -8.20 -8.90
C ASP A 155 -1.52 -9.03 -9.37
N THR A 156 -2.70 -8.71 -8.84
CA THR A 156 -3.99 -9.30 -9.18
C THR A 156 -5.05 -8.22 -9.32
N VAL A 157 -6.17 -8.55 -9.99
CA VAL A 157 -7.35 -7.66 -10.03
C VAL A 157 -7.86 -7.32 -8.63
N ALA A 158 -7.87 -8.31 -7.72
CA ALA A 158 -8.28 -8.07 -6.33
C ALA A 158 -7.33 -7.10 -5.62
N GLY A 159 -6.01 -7.23 -5.86
CA GLY A 159 -4.98 -6.34 -5.34
C GLY A 159 -5.18 -4.91 -5.82
N LEU A 160 -5.12 -4.67 -7.14
CA LEU A 160 -5.30 -3.32 -7.68
C LEU A 160 -6.63 -2.69 -7.25
N LYS A 161 -7.74 -3.45 -7.24
CA LYS A 161 -9.04 -2.96 -6.77
C LYS A 161 -9.02 -2.55 -5.30
N SER A 162 -8.38 -3.33 -4.43
CA SER A 162 -8.22 -2.97 -3.01
C SER A 162 -7.39 -1.68 -2.84
N ARG A 163 -6.28 -1.51 -3.59
CA ARG A 163 -5.48 -0.27 -3.55
C ARG A 163 -6.28 0.95 -4.01
N LEU A 164 -6.97 0.85 -5.14
CA LEU A 164 -7.79 1.94 -5.67
C LEU A 164 -8.89 2.36 -4.68
N ARG A 165 -9.53 1.38 -4.03
CA ARG A 165 -10.52 1.64 -2.97
C ARG A 165 -9.89 2.34 -1.78
N SER A 166 -8.78 1.81 -1.27
CA SER A 166 -8.03 2.38 -0.15
C SER A 166 -7.65 3.84 -0.41
N PHE A 167 -7.16 4.17 -1.60
CA PHE A 167 -6.79 5.54 -1.94
C PHE A 167 -7.98 6.51 -1.87
N VAL A 168 -9.15 6.08 -2.30
CA VAL A 168 -10.37 6.92 -2.30
C VAL A 168 -10.95 7.03 -0.89
N GLU A 169 -11.03 5.93 -0.15
CA GLU A 169 -11.57 5.91 1.21
C GLU A 169 -10.72 6.71 2.19
N LYS A 170 -9.40 6.60 2.08
CA LYS A 170 -8.43 7.36 2.88
C LYS A 170 -8.23 8.79 2.37
N ARG A 171 -8.75 9.11 1.18
CA ARG A 171 -8.50 10.39 0.47
C ARG A 171 -7.00 10.65 0.30
N SER A 172 -6.30 9.62 -0.14
CA SER A 172 -4.88 9.61 -0.49
C SER A 172 -4.68 10.30 -1.84
N TYR A 173 -4.78 11.65 -1.86
CA TYR A 173 -4.73 12.42 -3.11
C TYR A 173 -3.38 12.29 -3.82
N VAL A 174 -2.27 12.22 -3.07
CA VAL A 174 -0.93 12.04 -3.63
C VAL A 174 -0.85 10.72 -4.40
N GLU A 175 -1.27 9.63 -3.78
CA GLU A 175 -1.27 8.28 -4.34
C GLU A 175 -2.20 8.19 -5.56
N LEU A 176 -3.39 8.80 -5.52
CA LEU A 176 -4.23 8.92 -6.72
C LEU A 176 -3.50 9.66 -7.85
N GLY A 177 -2.77 10.72 -7.52
CA GLY A 177 -2.02 11.55 -8.47
C GLY A 177 -0.85 10.82 -9.12
N THR A 178 -0.12 10.02 -8.34
CA THR A 178 1.15 9.41 -8.76
C THR A 178 1.03 7.94 -9.16
N MET A 179 0.09 7.20 -8.57
CA MET A 179 -0.04 5.74 -8.74
C MET A 179 -1.21 5.34 -9.66
N THR A 180 -1.93 6.31 -10.24
CA THR A 180 -3.01 6.01 -11.19
C THR A 180 -2.87 6.77 -12.52
N SER A 181 -3.29 6.12 -13.59
CA SER A 181 -3.21 6.64 -14.95
C SER A 181 -4.40 7.54 -15.25
N LYS A 182 -4.10 8.82 -15.51
CA LYS A 182 -5.10 9.78 -15.99
C LYS A 182 -5.78 9.32 -17.27
N PHE A 183 -5.07 8.60 -18.13
CA PHE A 183 -5.60 8.15 -19.42
C PHE A 183 -6.69 7.09 -19.23
N ILE A 184 -6.54 6.21 -18.24
CA ILE A 184 -7.54 5.20 -17.89
C ILE A 184 -8.76 5.89 -17.29
N TRP A 185 -8.59 6.80 -16.33
CA TRP A 185 -9.72 7.54 -15.75
C TRP A 185 -10.45 8.42 -16.77
N SER A 186 -9.72 9.09 -17.66
CA SER A 186 -10.26 9.82 -18.80
C SER A 186 -11.13 8.93 -19.67
N LYS A 187 -10.66 7.72 -19.98
CA LYS A 187 -11.42 6.75 -20.79
C LYS A 187 -12.72 6.36 -20.08
N ILE A 188 -12.64 5.93 -18.82
CA ILE A 188 -13.80 5.54 -17.99
C ILE A 188 -14.82 6.69 -17.94
N TYR A 189 -14.37 7.91 -17.65
CA TYR A 189 -15.23 9.09 -17.60
C TYR A 189 -15.98 9.32 -18.92
N ASN A 190 -15.26 9.26 -20.05
CA ASN A 190 -15.82 9.54 -21.37
C ASN A 190 -16.75 8.41 -21.85
N GLU A 191 -16.42 7.15 -21.58
CA GLU A 191 -17.25 5.99 -21.94
C GLU A 191 -18.57 5.95 -21.17
N ALA A 192 -18.57 6.42 -19.91
CA ALA A 192 -19.78 6.65 -19.13
C ALA A 192 -20.65 7.82 -19.65
N GLY A 193 -20.21 8.56 -20.67
CA GLY A 193 -20.90 9.72 -21.24
C GLY A 193 -20.64 11.04 -20.51
N GLY A 194 -19.68 11.03 -19.57
CA GLY A 194 -19.35 12.16 -18.72
C GLY A 194 -20.44 12.50 -17.69
N ILE A 195 -20.18 13.54 -16.90
CA ILE A 195 -21.08 14.06 -15.88
C ILE A 195 -21.52 15.45 -16.32
N GLU A 196 -22.76 15.85 -16.03
CA GLU A 196 -23.17 17.21 -16.34
C GLU A 196 -22.56 18.22 -15.37
N LYS A 197 -22.18 19.42 -15.87
CA LYS A 197 -21.57 20.50 -15.08
C LYS A 197 -22.27 20.79 -13.75
N HIS A 198 -23.60 20.79 -13.79
CA HIS A 198 -24.44 21.15 -12.65
C HIS A 198 -24.50 20.05 -11.57
N ILE A 199 -24.05 18.84 -11.89
CA ILE A 199 -23.89 17.70 -10.98
C ILE A 199 -22.45 17.66 -10.46
N LEU A 200 -21.46 17.75 -11.35
CA LEU A 200 -20.06 17.59 -10.96
C LEU A 200 -19.53 18.76 -10.11
N LEU A 201 -19.76 20.01 -10.53
CA LEU A 201 -19.10 21.15 -9.89
C LEU A 201 -19.48 21.35 -8.41
N PRO A 202 -20.75 21.14 -7.99
CA PRO A 202 -21.08 21.16 -6.56
C PRO A 202 -20.34 20.08 -5.74
N GLU A 203 -20.26 18.86 -6.26
CA GLU A 203 -19.57 17.75 -5.59
C GLU A 203 -18.05 17.99 -5.52
N MET A 204 -17.45 18.51 -6.60
CA MET A 204 -16.05 18.91 -6.61
C MET A 204 -15.75 20.06 -5.65
N LEU A 205 -16.65 21.03 -5.52
CA LEU A 205 -16.49 22.11 -4.54
C LEU A 205 -16.47 21.56 -3.11
N GLN A 206 -17.37 20.62 -2.81
CA GLN A 206 -17.38 19.94 -1.53
C GLN A 206 -16.07 19.16 -1.29
N GLU A 207 -15.57 18.46 -2.31
CA GLU A 207 -14.31 17.73 -2.22
C GLU A 207 -13.11 18.66 -1.99
N TRP A 208 -13.10 19.82 -2.64
CA TRP A 208 -12.08 20.85 -2.43
C TRP A 208 -12.11 21.40 -0.99
N GLU A 209 -13.30 21.65 -0.44
CA GLU A 209 -13.45 22.09 0.96
C GLU A 209 -12.90 21.04 1.93
N ILE A 210 -13.26 19.77 1.70
CA ILE A 210 -12.79 18.62 2.48
C ILE A 210 -11.26 18.50 2.47
N PHE A 211 -10.64 18.60 1.29
CA PHE A 211 -9.18 18.52 1.15
C PHE A 211 -8.48 19.56 2.01
N TRP A 212 -8.88 20.83 1.87
CA TRP A 212 -8.22 21.91 2.60
C TRP A 212 -8.52 21.89 4.11
N ASP A 213 -9.64 21.33 4.54
CA ASP A 213 -9.93 21.11 5.96
C ASP A 213 -9.03 20.00 6.54
N ASN A 214 -8.79 18.92 5.78
CA ASN A 214 -7.86 17.86 6.16
C ASN A 214 -6.41 18.38 6.26
N GLU A 215 -5.92 19.07 5.22
CA GLU A 215 -4.59 19.69 5.21
C GLU A 215 -4.38 20.63 6.41
N TYR A 216 -5.43 21.38 6.78
CA TYR A 216 -5.37 22.26 7.94
C TYR A 216 -5.22 21.51 9.26
N GLU A 217 -5.99 20.43 9.46
CA GLU A 217 -5.89 19.63 10.68
C GLU A 217 -4.54 18.87 10.76
N GLU A 218 -3.98 18.42 9.65
CA GLU A 218 -2.62 17.83 9.62
C GLU A 218 -1.53 18.83 10.01
N LEU A 219 -1.56 20.03 9.45
CA LEU A 219 -0.63 21.10 9.82
C LEU A 219 -0.70 21.45 11.32
N LYS A 220 -1.92 21.47 11.87
CA LYS A 220 -2.16 21.72 13.28
C LYS A 220 -1.63 20.59 14.17
N ASN A 221 -1.79 19.34 13.74
CA ASN A 221 -1.29 18.18 14.47
C ASN A 221 0.25 18.10 14.46
N THR A 222 0.90 18.56 13.39
CA THR A 222 2.37 18.59 13.27
C THR A 222 3.01 19.83 13.92
N GLY A 223 2.22 20.81 14.33
CA GLY A 223 2.71 22.08 14.91
C GLY A 223 3.43 22.98 13.89
N SER A 224 3.17 22.77 12.61
CA SER A 224 3.80 23.48 11.50
C SER A 224 3.27 24.91 11.32
N ASP A 225 4.09 25.80 10.74
CA ASP A 225 3.71 27.19 10.49
C ASP A 225 2.62 27.30 9.39
N THR A 226 1.53 27.99 9.69
CA THR A 226 0.38 28.17 8.80
C THR A 226 0.60 29.24 7.72
N ALA A 227 1.75 29.93 7.70
CA ALA A 227 1.98 31.05 6.78
C ALA A 227 1.89 30.68 5.29
N ASN A 228 2.27 29.44 4.92
CA ASN A 228 2.20 28.97 3.53
C ASN A 228 0.85 28.35 3.15
N PHE A 229 0.05 27.94 4.14
CA PHE A 229 -1.24 27.26 3.93
C PHE A 229 -2.24 28.15 3.18
N GLU A 230 -2.50 29.36 3.66
CA GLU A 230 -3.46 30.28 3.04
C GLU A 230 -3.09 30.61 1.59
N LYS A 231 -1.79 30.71 1.30
CA LYS A 231 -1.29 30.98 -0.04
C LYS A 231 -1.48 29.78 -0.97
N ALA A 232 -1.25 28.57 -0.47
CA ALA A 232 -1.49 27.33 -1.22
C ALA A 232 -3.00 27.16 -1.50
N LYS A 233 -3.84 27.35 -0.48
CA LYS A 233 -5.30 27.33 -0.60
C LYS A 233 -5.82 28.35 -1.61
N GLU A 234 -5.30 29.58 -1.59
CA GLU A 234 -5.67 30.61 -2.57
C GLU A 234 -5.24 30.23 -4.00
N LYS A 235 -4.05 29.64 -4.18
CA LYS A 235 -3.59 29.15 -5.49
C LYS A 235 -4.52 28.05 -6.01
N SER A 236 -4.80 27.05 -5.18
CA SER A 236 -5.70 25.94 -5.47
C SER A 236 -7.10 26.42 -5.84
N TRP A 237 -7.64 27.39 -5.09
CA TRP A 237 -8.94 28.00 -5.42
C TRP A 237 -8.94 28.66 -6.80
N ARG A 238 -7.88 29.38 -7.17
CA ARG A 238 -7.76 29.98 -8.52
C ARG A 238 -7.69 28.91 -9.61
N GLN A 239 -6.96 27.81 -9.38
CA GLN A 239 -6.91 26.66 -10.29
C GLN A 239 -8.30 26.04 -10.47
N PHE A 240 -9.04 25.84 -9.38
CA PHE A 240 -10.42 25.35 -9.43
C PHE A 240 -11.36 26.31 -10.18
N GLN A 241 -11.20 27.63 -10.01
CA GLN A 241 -11.96 28.62 -10.78
C GLN A 241 -11.68 28.55 -12.29
N VAL A 242 -10.43 28.32 -12.69
CA VAL A 242 -10.07 28.09 -14.09
C VAL A 242 -10.74 26.83 -14.62
N PHE A 243 -10.67 25.72 -13.87
CA PHE A 243 -11.34 24.48 -14.20
C PHE A 243 -12.86 24.68 -14.42
N MET A 244 -13.55 25.34 -13.48
CA MET A 244 -14.98 25.63 -13.58
C MET A 244 -15.35 26.47 -14.82
N ALA A 245 -14.48 27.40 -15.22
CA ALA A 245 -14.67 28.23 -16.39
C ALA A 245 -14.50 27.43 -17.69
N CYS A 246 -13.49 26.57 -17.76
CA CYS A 246 -13.15 25.76 -18.93
C CYS A 246 -14.01 24.50 -19.09
N TYR A 247 -14.72 24.08 -18.05
CA TYR A 247 -15.49 22.83 -18.01
C TYR A 247 -16.32 22.54 -19.28
N SER A 248 -17.13 23.51 -19.71
CA SER A 248 -18.06 23.33 -20.84
C SER A 248 -17.36 23.34 -22.21
N ASP A 249 -16.13 23.80 -22.26
CA ASP A 249 -15.32 23.90 -23.47
C ASP A 249 -14.36 22.71 -23.61
N SER A 250 -14.22 21.88 -22.57
CA SER A 250 -13.41 20.65 -22.60
C SER A 250 -14.26 19.43 -22.97
N VAL A 251 -13.66 18.55 -23.77
CA VAL A 251 -14.22 17.23 -24.09
C VAL A 251 -13.87 16.23 -22.98
N ASP A 252 -12.70 16.40 -22.35
CA ASP A 252 -12.17 15.52 -21.31
C ASP A 252 -11.81 16.35 -20.08
N ILE A 253 -12.59 16.19 -19.02
CA ILE A 253 -12.40 16.99 -17.81
C ILE A 253 -11.35 16.40 -16.88
N ILE A 254 -11.07 15.10 -16.97
CA ILE A 254 -10.02 14.45 -16.19
C ILE A 254 -8.67 14.96 -16.69
N GLN A 255 -8.48 14.98 -18.01
CA GLN A 255 -7.29 15.56 -18.64
C GLN A 255 -7.18 17.06 -18.33
N LEU A 256 -8.29 17.82 -18.38
CA LEU A 256 -8.30 19.24 -18.01
C LEU A 256 -7.82 19.47 -16.57
N ALA A 257 -8.32 18.66 -15.62
CA ALA A 257 -7.92 18.75 -14.23
C ALA A 257 -6.43 18.48 -14.06
N PHE A 258 -5.93 17.40 -14.67
CA PHE A 258 -4.52 17.04 -14.66
C PHE A 258 -3.61 18.13 -15.25
N GLU A 259 -4.00 18.75 -16.37
CA GLU A 259 -3.21 19.82 -16.99
C GLU A 259 -3.14 21.11 -16.16
N ILE A 260 -4.17 21.38 -15.36
CA ILE A 260 -4.21 22.54 -14.47
C ILE A 260 -3.42 22.27 -13.20
N ASP A 261 -3.60 21.07 -12.62
CA ASP A 261 -2.97 20.65 -11.38
C ASP A 261 -3.10 19.12 -11.20
N ASP A 262 -1.97 18.41 -11.35
CA ASP A 262 -1.88 16.96 -11.23
C ASP A 262 -1.83 16.46 -9.78
N MET A 263 -1.51 17.34 -8.83
CA MET A 263 -1.35 16.99 -7.42
C MET A 263 -2.62 17.11 -6.58
N GLU A 264 -3.46 18.12 -6.83
CA GLU A 264 -4.67 18.37 -6.04
C GLU A 264 -5.93 18.17 -6.89
N LEU A 265 -6.00 18.85 -8.04
CA LEU A 265 -7.25 18.92 -8.82
C LEU A 265 -7.57 17.61 -9.55
N TYR A 266 -6.56 16.93 -10.10
CA TYR A 266 -6.74 15.62 -10.74
C TYR A 266 -7.23 14.54 -9.76
N PRO A 267 -6.60 14.35 -8.59
CA PRO A 267 -7.11 13.43 -7.58
C PRO A 267 -8.54 13.78 -7.10
N MET A 268 -8.85 15.07 -6.89
CA MET A 268 -10.20 15.50 -6.51
C MET A 268 -11.25 15.12 -7.54
N ILE A 269 -10.97 15.30 -8.83
CA ILE A 269 -11.94 14.98 -9.87
C ILE A 269 -12.17 13.46 -9.99
N VAL A 270 -11.12 12.65 -9.81
CA VAL A 270 -11.25 11.18 -9.78
C VAL A 270 -12.12 10.76 -8.60
N THR A 271 -11.84 11.25 -7.39
CA THR A 271 -12.67 10.96 -6.20
C THR A 271 -14.11 11.41 -6.37
N THR A 272 -14.33 12.59 -6.96
CA THR A 272 -15.69 13.10 -7.23
C THR A 272 -16.42 12.22 -8.26
N MET A 273 -15.73 11.83 -9.34
CA MET A 273 -16.28 10.95 -10.37
C MET A 273 -16.72 9.61 -9.76
N LEU A 274 -15.87 8.99 -8.96
CA LEU A 274 -16.14 7.69 -8.33
C LEU A 274 -17.30 7.75 -7.32
N ARG A 275 -17.59 8.92 -6.75
CA ARG A 275 -18.77 9.13 -5.89
C ARG A 275 -20.08 9.24 -6.67
N ILE A 276 -20.01 9.81 -7.88
CA ILE A 276 -21.18 10.05 -8.73
C ILE A 276 -21.52 8.81 -9.55
N PHE A 277 -20.49 8.13 -10.07
CA PHE A 277 -20.60 6.83 -10.72
C PHE A 277 -20.60 5.69 -9.71
N ASP A 278 -20.84 4.47 -10.20
CA ASP A 278 -20.66 3.27 -9.39
C ASP A 278 -19.16 2.97 -9.28
N ALA A 279 -18.58 3.29 -8.12
CA ALA A 279 -17.15 3.11 -7.86
C ALA A 279 -16.67 1.68 -8.17
N GLU A 280 -17.48 0.65 -7.87
CA GLU A 280 -17.08 -0.73 -8.07
C GLU A 280 -16.93 -1.07 -9.56
N VAL A 281 -17.82 -0.54 -10.39
CA VAL A 281 -17.74 -0.68 -11.86
C VAL A 281 -16.53 0.09 -12.38
N CYS A 282 -16.29 1.31 -11.90
CA CYS A 282 -15.12 2.09 -12.30
C CYS A 282 -13.80 1.39 -11.92
N TYR A 283 -13.72 0.74 -10.76
CA TYR A 283 -12.53 -0.03 -10.38
C TYR A 283 -12.32 -1.25 -11.29
N GLU A 284 -13.40 -1.94 -11.66
CA GLU A 284 -13.34 -3.07 -12.59
C GLU A 284 -12.85 -2.63 -13.98
N GLU A 285 -13.42 -1.56 -14.53
CA GLU A 285 -12.98 -0.98 -15.81
C GLU A 285 -11.53 -0.49 -15.75
N TYR A 286 -11.11 0.08 -14.61
CA TYR A 286 -9.73 0.50 -14.41
C TYR A 286 -8.78 -0.69 -14.45
N CYS A 287 -9.08 -1.76 -13.69
CA CYS A 287 -8.24 -2.96 -13.65
C CYS A 287 -8.15 -3.63 -15.03
N GLU A 288 -9.26 -3.72 -15.76
CA GLU A 288 -9.26 -4.25 -17.13
C GLU A 288 -8.36 -3.41 -18.05
N ALA A 289 -8.46 -2.09 -17.98
CA ALA A 289 -7.65 -1.20 -18.80
C ALA A 289 -6.15 -1.28 -18.46
N GLU A 290 -5.80 -1.26 -17.16
CA GLU A 290 -4.43 -1.33 -16.65
C GLU A 290 -3.75 -2.63 -17.11
N PHE A 291 -4.37 -3.77 -16.81
CA PHE A 291 -3.81 -5.08 -17.13
C PHE A 291 -3.93 -5.49 -18.59
N SER A 292 -4.65 -4.72 -19.41
CA SER A 292 -4.66 -4.86 -20.87
C SER A 292 -3.49 -4.14 -21.56
N GLY A 293 -2.70 -3.38 -20.80
CA GLY A 293 -1.51 -2.70 -21.31
C GLY A 293 -0.44 -3.68 -21.78
N ASP A 294 0.44 -3.22 -22.66
CA ASP A 294 1.51 -4.05 -23.25
C ASP A 294 2.61 -4.44 -22.23
N ASP A 295 2.63 -3.78 -21.07
CA ASP A 295 3.64 -3.97 -20.03
C ASP A 295 3.35 -5.20 -19.13
N TRP A 296 2.09 -5.68 -19.11
CA TRP A 296 1.67 -6.77 -18.22
C TRP A 296 1.57 -8.11 -18.96
N GLU A 297 2.27 -9.12 -18.45
CA GLU A 297 2.11 -10.51 -18.80
C GLU A 297 1.10 -11.22 -17.88
N THR A 298 0.22 -12.02 -18.46
CA THR A 298 -0.76 -12.79 -17.69
C THR A 298 -0.21 -14.17 -17.34
N VAL A 299 -0.22 -14.51 -16.04
CA VAL A 299 0.17 -15.82 -15.53
C VAL A 299 -1.03 -16.48 -14.84
N GLU A 300 -1.50 -17.60 -15.37
CA GLU A 300 -2.52 -18.41 -14.69
C GLU A 300 -1.87 -19.47 -13.81
N SER A 301 -2.15 -19.48 -12.52
CA SER A 301 -1.68 -20.49 -11.56
C SER A 301 -2.78 -20.90 -10.58
N ASP A 302 -3.01 -22.21 -10.44
CA ASP A 302 -4.03 -22.78 -9.56
C ASP A 302 -5.44 -22.15 -9.65
N GLY A 303 -5.85 -21.81 -10.87
CA GLY A 303 -7.16 -21.21 -11.14
C GLY A 303 -7.27 -19.74 -10.74
N VAL A 304 -6.15 -19.08 -10.46
CA VAL A 304 -6.02 -17.65 -10.20
C VAL A 304 -5.24 -17.01 -11.35
N GLN A 305 -5.66 -15.81 -11.74
CA GLN A 305 -4.96 -14.99 -12.73
C GLN A 305 -4.10 -13.96 -12.02
N PHE A 306 -2.82 -13.95 -12.35
CA PHE A 306 -1.83 -12.97 -11.91
C PHE A 306 -1.39 -12.15 -13.12
N PHE A 307 -0.95 -10.92 -12.85
CA PHE A 307 -0.37 -10.02 -13.82
C PHE A 307 1.04 -9.70 -13.36
N LEU A 308 2.01 -9.88 -14.23
CA LEU A 308 3.41 -9.68 -13.94
C LEU A 308 4.01 -8.74 -14.99
N LYS A 309 4.87 -7.82 -14.56
CA LYS A 309 5.65 -6.96 -15.45
C LYS A 309 7.09 -6.87 -14.95
N GLU A 310 8.01 -6.51 -15.84
CA GLU A 310 9.36 -6.08 -15.42
C GLU A 310 9.24 -4.82 -14.55
N GLY A 311 10.01 -4.79 -13.45
CA GLY A 311 10.07 -3.69 -12.51
C GLY A 311 10.87 -2.51 -13.08
N ASP A 312 10.49 -1.31 -12.68
CA ASP A 312 11.19 -0.06 -12.99
C ASP A 312 11.87 0.47 -11.71
N TYR A 313 12.93 -0.18 -11.23
CA TYR A 313 13.76 0.34 -10.13
C TYR A 313 15.02 1.06 -10.64
#